data_AF-A0A8J8GWB6-F1
#
_entry.id   AF-A0A8J8GWB6-F1
#
_cell.length_a   1.000
_cell.length_b   1.000
_cell.length_c   1.000
_cell.angle_alpha   90.00
_cell.angle_beta   90.00
_cell.angle_gamma   90.00
#
_symmetry.space_group_name_H-M   'P 1'
#
loop_
_entity.id
_entity.type
_entity.pdbx_description
1 polymer ?
#
loop_
_entity_poly.entity_id
_entity_poly.type
_entity_poly.pdbx_seq_one_letter_code
_entity_poly.pdbx_strand_id
1 'polypeptide(L)' 'DPPNAHIEVSDDGQGIADQRVDGRYGLAIMAERAERIRGRLEIRPRHPHGTTVAVVLGPAGRRDSV' A
#
# COMPACT_ATOMS: atom_id res chain seq x y z
N ASP A 1 19.43 -0.37 -13.65
CA ASP A 1 18.56 -0.30 -12.46
C ASP A 1 17.13 -0.05 -12.86
N PRO A 2 16.16 -0.87 -12.39
CA PRO A 2 14.76 -0.49 -12.48
C PRO A 2 14.52 0.79 -11.66
N PRO A 3 13.63 1.69 -12.12
CA PRO A 3 13.33 2.93 -11.40
C PRO A 3 12.69 2.63 -10.04
N ASN A 4 13.14 3.32 -9.00
CA ASN A 4 12.45 3.34 -7.71
C ASN A 4 11.22 4.24 -7.83
N ALA A 5 10.06 3.76 -7.40
CA ALA A 5 8.84 4.57 -7.38
C ALA A 5 7.99 4.24 -6.15
N HIS A 6 7.30 5.26 -5.63
CA HIS A 6 6.38 5.15 -4.51
C HIS A 6 5.11 5.92 -4.85
N ILE A 7 3.98 5.22 -4.87
CA ILE A 7 2.66 5.81 -5.06
C ILE A 7 1.88 5.58 -3.78
N GLU A 8 1.34 6.66 -3.20
CA GLU A 8 0.58 6.63 -1.97
C GLU A 8 -0.82 7.23 -2.18
N VAL A 9 -1.84 6.58 -1.63
CA VAL A 9 -3.20 7.11 -1.50
C VAL A 9 -3.56 7.09 -0.02
N SER A 10 -3.97 8.23 0.50
CA SER A 10 -4.36 8.40 1.89
C SER A 10 -5.77 8.94 1.99
N ASP A 11 -6.53 8.40 2.93
CA ASP A 11 -7.86 8.87 3.32
C ASP A 11 -7.91 9.24 4.81
N ASP A 12 -8.96 9.93 5.22
CA ASP A 12 -9.28 10.34 6.59
C ASP A 12 -10.52 9.60 7.13
N GLY A 13 -10.84 8.45 6.56
CA GLY A 13 -11.96 7.61 6.98
C GLY A 13 -11.71 6.88 8.30
N GLN A 14 -12.43 5.78 8.53
CA GLN A 14 -12.40 5.05 9.80
C GLN A 14 -11.33 3.94 9.85
N GLY A 15 -10.51 3.79 8.81
CA GLY A 15 -9.55 2.70 8.68
C GLY A 15 -10.14 1.44 8.04
N ILE A 16 -9.26 0.49 7.71
CA ILE A 16 -9.64 -0.85 7.24
C ILE A 16 -9.51 -1.82 8.42
N ALA A 17 -10.61 -2.44 8.81
CA ALA A 17 -10.60 -3.48 9.84
C ALA A 17 -9.86 -4.74 9.33
N ASP A 18 -9.19 -5.45 10.23
CA ASP A 18 -8.37 -6.64 9.92
C ASP A 18 -9.21 -7.87 9.47
N GLN A 19 -10.52 -7.71 9.35
CA GLN A 19 -11.42 -8.75 8.91
C GLN A 19 -11.40 -8.84 7.39
N ARG A 20 -10.79 -9.91 6.87
CA ARG A 20 -11.00 -10.38 5.50
C ARG A 20 -12.46 -10.84 5.37
N VAL A 21 -13.35 -9.89 5.09
CA VAL A 21 -14.74 -10.18 4.77
C VAL A 21 -14.78 -10.69 3.33
N ASP A 22 -15.33 -11.89 3.12
CA ASP A 22 -15.52 -12.48 1.80
C ASP A 22 -16.21 -11.51 0.84
N GLY A 23 -15.80 -11.52 -0.43
CA GLY A 23 -16.34 -10.64 -1.48
C GLY A 23 -15.66 -9.27 -1.65
N ARG A 24 -14.63 -8.95 -0.86
CA ARG A 24 -13.82 -7.72 -1.01
C ARG A 24 -12.48 -7.98 -1.70
N TYR A 25 -12.52 -8.14 -3.02
CA TYR A 25 -11.32 -8.49 -3.80
C TYR A 25 -10.34 -7.34 -4.05
N GLY A 26 -10.73 -6.09 -3.78
CA GLY A 26 -9.94 -4.90 -4.12
C GLY A 26 -8.49 -4.96 -3.62
N LEU A 27 -8.29 -5.23 -2.32
CA LEU A 27 -6.95 -5.30 -1.73
C LEU A 27 -6.16 -6.53 -2.20
N ALA A 28 -6.83 -7.67 -2.37
CA ALA A 28 -6.19 -8.89 -2.88
C ALA A 28 -5.69 -8.70 -4.32
N ILE A 29 -6.51 -8.07 -5.18
CA ILE A 29 -6.11 -7.71 -6.54
C ILE A 29 -4.97 -6.70 -6.48
N MET A 30 -5.03 -5.66 -5.65
CA MET A 30 -3.93 -4.68 -5.53
C MET A 30 -2.60 -5.35 -5.13
N ALA A 31 -2.63 -6.31 -4.19
CA ALA A 31 -1.46 -7.07 -3.80
C ALA A 31 -0.91 -7.90 -4.98
N GLU A 32 -1.77 -8.65 -5.66
CA GLU A 32 -1.41 -9.44 -6.84
C GLU A 32 -0.81 -8.55 -7.95
N ARG A 33 -1.40 -7.37 -8.19
CA ARG A 33 -0.91 -6.43 -9.21
C ARG A 33 0.45 -5.84 -8.83
N ALA A 34 0.69 -5.51 -7.56
CA ALA A 34 1.98 -5.02 -7.10
C ALA A 34 3.07 -6.09 -7.27
N GLU A 35 2.79 -7.34 -6.93
CA GLU A 35 3.73 -8.46 -7.09
C GLU A 35 4.10 -8.71 -8.56
N ARG A 36 3.13 -8.64 -9.48
CA ARG A 36 3.37 -8.82 -10.93
C ARG A 36 4.39 -7.85 -11.53
N ILE A 37 4.56 -6.68 -10.92
CA ILE A 37 5.53 -5.65 -11.35
C ILE A 37 6.79 -5.62 -10.47
N ARG A 38 7.03 -6.65 -9.65
CA ARG A 38 8.12 -6.72 -8.67
C ARG A 38 8.10 -5.58 -7.64
N GLY A 39 6.90 -5.10 -7.33
CA GLY A 39 6.65 -4.16 -6.25
C GLY A 39 6.02 -4.85 -5.03
N ARG A 40 5.66 -4.05 -4.04
CA ARG A 40 4.92 -4.49 -2.84
C ARG A 40 3.79 -3.53 -2.51
N LEU A 41 2.70 -4.06 -1.97
CA LEU A 41 1.61 -3.29 -1.38
C LEU A 41 1.87 -3.09 0.12
N GLU A 42 1.80 -1.87 0.61
CA GLU A 42 1.83 -1.52 2.03
C GLU A 42 0.49 -0.88 2.41
N ILE A 43 -0.10 -1.32 3.53
CA ILE A 43 -1.32 -0.72 4.08
C ILE A 43 -1.02 -0.37 5.53
N ARG A 44 -1.25 0.90 5.91
CA ARG A 44 -0.93 1.42 7.24
C ARG A 44 -2.11 2.24 7.78
N PRO A 45 -2.44 2.13 9.07
CA PRO A 45 -3.38 3.05 9.69
C PRO A 45 -2.78 4.47 9.72
N ARG A 46 -3.62 5.49 9.55
CA ARG A 46 -3.23 6.89 9.64
C ARG A 46 -3.73 7.52 10.93
N HIS A 47 -2.89 8.35 11.57
CA HIS A 47 -3.27 9.11 12.76
C HIS A 47 -3.85 10.48 12.35
N PRO A 48 -4.93 10.97 12.99
CA PRO A 48 -5.69 10.33 14.06
C PRO A 48 -6.68 9.27 13.56
N HIS A 49 -7.05 9.32 12.28
CA HIS A 49 -7.98 8.39 11.62
C HIS A 49 -7.55 8.19 10.15
N GLY A 50 -8.05 7.12 9.53
CA GLY A 50 -7.90 6.86 8.10
C GLY A 50 -6.94 5.72 7.75
N THR A 51 -6.75 5.53 6.45
CA THR A 51 -5.85 4.52 5.89
C THR A 51 -4.88 5.15 4.91
N THR A 52 -3.65 4.64 4.89
CA THR A 52 -2.69 4.88 3.82
C THR A 52 -2.44 3.57 3.09
N VAL A 53 -2.62 3.56 1.77
CA VAL A 53 -2.29 2.44 0.87
C VAL A 53 -1.17 2.88 -0.06
N ALA A 54 -0.09 2.11 -0.12
CA ALA A 54 1.08 2.44 -0.92
C ALA A 54 1.54 1.27 -1.79
N VAL A 55 2.02 1.58 -2.99
CA VAL A 55 2.77 0.64 -3.85
C VAL A 55 4.20 1.13 -3.96
N VAL A 56 5.15 0.25 -3.66
CA VAL A 56 6.58 0.55 -3.74
C VAL A 56 7.24 -0.35 -4.78
N LEU A 57 7.96 0.27 -5.72
CA LEU A 57 8.75 -0.35 -6.79
C LEU A 57 10.23 -0.12 -6.52
N GLY A 58 11.04 -1.17 -6.69
CA GLY A 58 12.48 -1.13 -6.45
C GLY A 58 12.91 -1.62 -5.05
N PRO A 59 14.22 -1.81 -4.82
CA PRO A 59 14.74 -2.34 -3.56
C PRO A 59 14.23 -1.55 -2.36
N ALA A 60 13.88 -2.26 -1.28
CA ALA A 60 13.43 -1.69 -0.02
C ALA A 60 14.58 -0.91 0.64
N GLY A 61 14.83 0.32 0.20
CA GLY A 61 15.97 1.09 0.66
C GLY A 61 16.07 2.43 -0.02
N ARG A 62 15.22 3.38 0.40
CA ARG A 62 15.61 4.74 0.83
C ARG A 62 14.34 5.48 1.24
N ARG A 63 14.02 5.46 2.53
CA ARG A 63 13.22 6.55 3.11
C ARG A 63 14.20 7.72 3.16
N ASP A 64 14.14 8.60 2.17
CA ASP A 64 14.79 9.90 2.29
C ASP A 64 14.04 10.65 3.39
N SER A 65 14.63 10.65 4.57
CA SER A 65 14.34 11.62 5.63
C SER A 65 14.67 13.00 5.09
N VAL A 66 13.64 13.81 4.86
CA VAL A 66 13.75 15.27 4.75
C VAL A 66 12.95 15.87 5.89
#